data_AF-A0A0D2VEZ9-F1
#
_entry.id   AF-A0A0D2VEZ9-F1
#
_cell.length_a   1.000
_cell.length_b   1.000
_cell.length_c   1.000
_cell.angle_alpha   90.00
_cell.angle_beta   90.00
_cell.angle_gamma   90.00
#
_symmetry.space_group_name_H-M   'P 1'
#
loop_
_entity.id
_entity.type
_entity.pdbx_description
1 polymer ?
#
loop_
_entity_poly.entity_id
_entity_poly.type
_entity_poly.pdbx_seq_one_letter_code
_entity_poly.pdbx_strand_id
1 'polypeptide(L)' 'MGKDTIADIITSIRNADMNRKGMIQIGSTNITENIVKILLREGFIDNARKHRERNKYFLVLTLRHRRNRKGMN' A
#
# COMPACT_ATOMS: atom_id res chain seq x y z
N MET A 1 -4.43 -6.36 -16.02
CA MET A 1 -4.86 -5.85 -14.69
C MET A 1 -6.16 -6.55 -14.38
N GLY A 2 -6.15 -7.38 -13.35
CA GLY A 2 -7.20 -8.36 -13.10
C GLY A 2 -8.49 -7.69 -12.62
N LYS A 3 -9.63 -8.36 -12.81
CA LYS A 3 -10.95 -7.92 -12.31
C LYS A 3 -10.99 -7.67 -10.79
N ASP A 4 -10.01 -8.14 -10.02
CA ASP A 4 -9.98 -8.09 -8.56
C ASP A 4 -9.04 -6.99 -8.04
N THR A 5 -9.63 -5.85 -7.70
CA THR A 5 -8.92 -4.69 -7.13
C THR A 5 -8.33 -4.98 -5.75
N ILE A 6 -8.91 -5.88 -4.95
CA ILE A 6 -8.42 -6.18 -3.59
C ILE A 6 -7.14 -7.01 -3.69
N ALA A 7 -7.15 -8.05 -4.53
CA ALA A 7 -5.99 -8.89 -4.78
C ALA A 7 -4.80 -8.06 -5.30
N ASP A 8 -5.06 -7.11 -6.20
CA ASP A 8 -4.04 -6.22 -6.77
C ASP A 8 -3.40 -5.32 -5.70
N ILE A 9 -4.17 -4.80 -4.73
CA ILE A 9 -3.64 -3.97 -3.63
C ILE A 9 -2.74 -4.81 -2.71
N ILE A 10 -3.23 -5.97 -2.27
CA ILE A 10 -2.47 -6.85 -1.36
C ILE A 10 -1.15 -7.29 -2.01
N THR A 11 -1.22 -7.65 -3.30
CA THR A 11 -0.04 -8.03 -4.08
C THR A 11 0.94 -6.87 -4.20
N SER A 12 0.46 -5.65 -4.43
CA SER A 12 1.31 -4.45 -4.53
C SER A 12 2.03 -4.14 -3.22
N ILE A 13 1.33 -4.25 -2.08
CA ILE A 13 1.91 -4.06 -0.74
C ILE A 13 3.00 -5.11 -0.49
N ARG A 14 2.69 -6.40 -0.72
CA ARG A 14 3.66 -7.50 -0.55
C ARG A 14 4.91 -7.29 -1.39
N ASN A 15 4.74 -6.93 -2.66
CA ASN A 15 5.86 -6.72 -3.58
C ASN A 15 6.72 -5.52 -3.15
N ALA A 16 6.12 -4.45 -2.66
CA ALA A 16 6.88 -3.30 -2.19
C ALA A 16 7.62 -3.58 -0.88
N ASP A 17 7.01 -4.31 0.06
CA ASP A 17 7.69 -4.76 1.28
C ASP A 17 8.89 -5.68 0.96
N MET A 18 8.70 -6.68 0.09
CA MET A 18 9.77 -7.59 -0.36
C MET A 18 10.93 -6.85 -1.03
N ASN A 19 10.63 -5.82 -1.84
CA ASN A 19 11.63 -5.01 -2.54
C ASN A 19 12.19 -3.86 -1.67
N ARG A 20 11.84 -3.79 -0.38
CA ARG A 20 12.21 -2.69 0.53
C ARG A 20 11.84 -1.30 0.00
N LYS A 21 10.79 -1.22 -0.83
CA LYS A 21 10.23 0.05 -1.29
C LYS A 21 9.40 0.63 -0.15
N GLY A 22 9.81 1.80 0.35
CA GLY A 22 9.10 2.47 1.44
C GLY A 22 7.75 3.05 1.04
N MET A 23 7.44 3.14 -0.26
CA MET A 23 6.25 3.83 -0.75
C MET A 23 5.63 3.12 -1.96
N ILE A 24 4.30 3.07 -2.00
CA ILE A 24 3.52 2.62 -3.17
C ILE A 24 2.42 3.62 -3.54
N GLN A 25 2.04 3.63 -4.81
CA GLN A 25 0.93 4.42 -5.32
C GLN A 25 -0.13 3.49 -5.92
N ILE A 26 -1.38 3.65 -5.47
CA ILE A 26 -2.53 2.90 -5.98
C ILE A 26 -3.66 3.87 -6.37
N GLY A 27 -4.57 3.44 -7.24
CA GLY A 27 -5.75 4.24 -7.59
C GLY A 27 -6.68 4.45 -6.39
N SER A 28 -7.24 5.65 -6.27
CA SER A 28 -8.23 5.98 -5.23
C SER A 28 -9.61 5.55 -5.68
N THR A 29 -10.24 4.64 -4.93
CA THR A 29 -11.66 4.29 -5.00
C THR A 29 -12.19 4.23 -3.57
N ASN A 30 -13.51 4.23 -3.39
CA ASN A 30 -14.09 4.11 -2.05
C ASN A 30 -13.64 2.83 -1.33
N ILE A 31 -13.47 1.73 -2.09
CA ILE A 31 -12.98 0.44 -1.56
C ILE A 31 -11.52 0.56 -1.16
N THR A 32 -10.64 1.12 -2.02
CA THR A 32 -9.22 1.23 -1.70
C THR A 32 -8.98 2.16 -0.51
N GLU A 33 -9.74 3.25 -0.41
CA GLU A 33 -9.68 4.18 0.72
C GLU A 33 -10.09 3.51 2.04
N ASN A 34 -11.15 2.69 2.05
CA ASN A 34 -11.57 1.98 3.24
C ASN A 34 -10.57 0.90 3.68
N ILE A 35 -9.99 0.16 2.74
CA ILE A 35 -8.93 -0.82 3.03
C ILE A 35 -7.72 -0.11 3.63
N VAL A 36 -7.27 0.99 3.03
CA VAL A 36 -6.12 1.78 3.51
C VAL A 36 -6.36 2.34 4.91
N LYS A 37 -7.58 2.80 5.23
CA LYS A 37 -7.94 3.22 6.59
C LYS A 37 -7.78 2.09 7.61
N ILE A 38 -8.22 0.88 7.28
CA ILE A 38 -8.04 -0.29 8.15
C ILE A 38 -6.55 -0.60 8.32
N LEU A 39 -5.78 -0.67 7.23
CA LEU A 39 -4.35 -0.95 7.28
C LEU A 39 -3.56 0.07 8.10
N LEU A 40 -3.95 1.35 8.04
CA LEU A 40 -3.35 2.42 8.85
C LEU A 40 -3.73 2.27 10.33
N ARG A 41 -5.00 2.00 10.62
CA ARG A 41 -5.52 1.81 11.99
C ARG A 41 -4.84 0.62 12.69
N GLU A 42 -4.63 -0.47 11.97
CA GLU A 42 -3.98 -1.69 12.49
C GLU A 42 -2.44 -1.58 12.49
N GLY A 43 -1.86 -0.48 11.98
CA GLY A 43 -0.43 -0.23 11.99
C GLY A 43 0.39 -1.08 11.01
N PHE A 44 -0.24 -1.59 9.94
CA PHE A 44 0.44 -2.29 8.84
C PHE A 44 1.18 -1.32 7.90
N ILE A 45 0.62 -0.12 7.72
CA ILE A 45 1.26 0.98 7.00
C ILE A 45 1.51 2.14 7.97
N ASP A 46 2.53 2.93 7.66
CA ASP A 46 2.97 4.04 8.51
C ASP A 46 2.18 5.31 8.22
N ASN A 47 1.88 5.56 6.94
CA ASN A 47 1.12 6.73 6.52
C ASN A 47 0.38 6.48 5.20
N ALA A 48 -0.68 7.24 4.96
CA ALA A 48 -1.40 7.27 3.70
C ALA A 48 -1.82 8.71 3.35
N ARG A 49 -1.55 9.15 2.12
CA ARG A 49 -2.00 10.46 1.62
C ARG A 49 -2.71 10.32 0.29
N LYS A 50 -3.70 11.18 0.05
CA LYS A 50 -4.39 11.28 -1.24
C LYS A 50 -3.68 12.30 -2.13
N HIS A 51 -3.39 11.90 -3.36
CA HIS A 51 -2.76 12.72 -4.39
C HIS A 51 -3.67 12.80 -5.62
N ARG A 52 -3.72 13.97 -6.27
CA ARG A 52 -4.48 14.17 -7.51
C ARG A 52 -3.52 14.50 -8.63
N GLU A 53 -3.56 13.70 -9.70
CA GLU A 53 -2.74 13.87 -10.90
C GLU A 53 -3.61 13.73 -12.15
N ARG A 54 -3.58 14.71 -13.06
CA ARG A 54 -4.32 14.70 -14.34
C ARG A 54 -5.79 14.26 -14.19
N ASN A 55 -6.47 14.82 -13.19
CA ASN A 55 -7.86 14.54 -12.84
C ASN A 55 -8.16 13.12 -12.31
N LYS A 56 -7.14 12.33 -11.98
CA LYS A 56 -7.26 11.04 -11.31
C LYS A 56 -6.77 11.15 -9.87
N TYR A 57 -7.42 10.42 -8.97
CA TYR A 57 -7.02 10.34 -7.57
C TYR A 57 -6.22 9.08 -7.32
N PHE A 58 -5.18 9.22 -6.50
CA PHE A 58 -4.28 8.16 -6.08
C PHE A 58 -4.10 8.20 -4.57
N LEU A 59 -3.85 7.03 -3.98
CA LEU A 59 -3.39 6.90 -2.61
C LEU A 59 -1.91 6.55 -2.63
N VAL A 60 -1.12 7.35 -1.93
CA VAL A 60 0.31 7.12 -1.73
C VAL A 60 0.48 6.59 -0.32
N LEU A 61 0.90 5.34 -0.21
CA LEU A 61 1.04 4.61 1.05
C LEU A 61 2.51 4.51 1.41
N THR A 62 2.84 4.84 2.66
CA THR A 62 4.18 4.61 3.23
C THR A 62 4.14 3.31 4.00
N LEU A 63 4.91 2.32 3.57
CA LEU A 63 4.94 1.01 4.21
C LEU A 63 5.81 1.06 5.45
N ARG A 64 5.36 0.41 6.52
CA ARG A 64 6.17 0.26 7.73
C ARG A 64 7.28 -0.75 7.45
N HIS A 65 8.52 -0.27 7.35
CA HIS A 65 9.66 -1.16 7.19
C HIS A 65 9.89 -1.95 8.48
N ARG A 66 9.36 -3.17 8.56
CA ARG A 66 9.82 -4.11 9.57
C ARG A 66 11.24 -4.48 9.17
N ARG A 67 12.22 -4.26 10.06
CA ARG A 67 13.55 -4.86 9.92
C ARG A 67 13.36 -6.37 9.96
N ASN A 68 13.07 -6.97 8.80
CA ASN A 68 13.24 -8.39 8.61
C ASN A 68 14.75 -8.58 8.77
N ARG A 69 15.19 -9.02 9.96
CA ARG A 69 16.40 -9.81 10.10
C ARG A 69 16.19 -10.96 9.11
N LYS A 70 16.66 -10.76 7.88
CA LYS A 70 16.90 -11.85 6.94
C LYS A 70 17.73 -12.82 7.79
N GLY A 71 17.17 -13.99 8.07
CA GLY A 71 17.75 -14.92 9.04
C GLY A 71 19.24 -15.02 8.78
N MET A 72 20.04 -14.61 9.78
CA MET A 72 21.32 -15.26 10.01
C MET A 72 20.91 -16.65 10.49
N ASN A 73 20.77 -17.58 9.56
CA ASN A 73 20.76 -19.03 9.75
C ASN A 73 21.17 -19.64 8.41
#